data_AF-A0A651EWX7-F1
#
_entry.id   AF-A0A651EWX7-F1
#
_cell.length_a   1.000
_cell.length_b   1.000
_cell.length_c   1.000
_cell.angle_alpha   90.00
_cell.angle_beta   90.00
_cell.angle_gamma   90.00
#
_symmetry.space_group_name_H-M   'P 1'
#
loop_
_entity.id
_entity.type
_entity.pdbx_description
1 polymer ?
#
loop_
_entity_poly.entity_id
_entity_poly.type
_entity_poly.pdbx_seq_one_letter_code
_entity_poly.pdbx_strand_id
1 'polypeptide(L)'
;MDWGIDWVLYDSRFRLLGGSDATFLQFLEEMLSPRVQATLENQRRAAVVINECLQEDGWQLVEQRSDSSRPHFKALRADLQSSSGIHELERDLVDQLQDLEASSPDNTILPRIQREIARILSGLRDGDAELVVGTAKELVESAAMWRLHALGNIETQGLDFQQRVSRAIQHMQYGEASVNQSASRIKSGLSQITTGLRDLRNHHGTGHGRHGGPSDIPADVLGLAVRCAIAVGIWLYTAPLPISEDA
;
A
#
# COMPACT_ATOMS: atom_id res chain seq x y z
N MET A 1 49.55 -2.47 5.38
CA MET A 1 49.22 -3.71 4.64
C MET A 1 48.44 -3.22 3.45
N ASP A 2 49.10 -3.13 2.30
CA ASP A 2 48.61 -2.35 1.17
C ASP A 2 48.00 -3.33 0.17
N TRP A 3 46.84 -3.85 0.54
CA TRP A 3 45.99 -4.60 -0.37
C TRP A 3 45.18 -3.58 -1.18
N GLY A 4 45.08 -3.77 -2.51
CA GLY A 4 44.22 -2.94 -3.36
C GLY A 4 42.77 -2.97 -2.87
N ILE A 5 42.01 -1.89 -3.03
CA ILE A 5 40.65 -1.75 -2.48
C ILE A 5 39.71 -2.90 -2.89
N ASP A 6 39.99 -3.53 -4.03
CA ASP A 6 39.25 -4.61 -4.67
C ASP A 6 39.83 -6.02 -4.38
N TRP A 7 40.84 -6.15 -3.51
CA TRP A 7 41.55 -7.42 -3.26
C TRP A 7 40.62 -8.59 -2.94
N VAL A 8 39.52 -8.31 -2.22
CA VAL A 8 38.54 -9.32 -1.79
C VAL A 8 37.81 -9.96 -2.97
N LEU A 9 37.68 -9.26 -4.10
CA LEU A 9 37.00 -9.75 -5.29
C LEU A 9 37.80 -10.85 -6.00
N TYR A 10 39.13 -10.79 -5.91
CA TYR A 10 40.06 -11.73 -6.56
C TYR A 10 40.55 -12.84 -5.64
N ASP A 11 40.22 -12.79 -4.36
CA ASP A 11 40.66 -13.79 -3.39
C ASP A 11 39.85 -15.10 -3.56
N SER A 12 40.57 -16.16 -3.92
CA SER A 12 40.02 -17.48 -4.23
C SER A 12 39.35 -18.18 -3.05
N ARG A 13 39.53 -17.68 -1.82
CA ARG A 13 38.84 -18.18 -0.62
C ARG A 13 37.38 -17.73 -0.60
N PHE A 14 37.04 -16.59 -1.19
CA PHE A 14 35.67 -16.08 -1.26
C PHE A 14 34.98 -16.44 -2.57
N ARG A 15 35.74 -16.56 -3.67
CA ARG A 15 35.23 -16.91 -5.01
C ARG A 15 34.09 -15.99 -5.49
N LEU A 16 34.25 -14.67 -5.33
CA LEU A 16 33.17 -13.71 -5.65
C LEU A 16 32.98 -13.50 -7.16
N LEU A 17 34.06 -13.36 -7.95
CA LEU A 17 33.96 -13.11 -9.40
C LEU A 17 33.75 -14.36 -10.27
N GLY A 18 34.07 -15.55 -9.75
CA GLY A 18 33.98 -16.82 -10.48
C GLY A 18 33.11 -17.87 -9.79
N GLY A 19 32.35 -17.46 -8.77
CA GLY A 19 31.42 -18.29 -8.03
C GLY A 19 29.98 -18.15 -8.50
N SER A 20 29.05 -18.74 -7.76
CA SER A 20 27.61 -18.59 -8.00
C SER A 20 27.05 -17.32 -7.35
N ASP A 21 25.95 -16.78 -7.88
CA ASP A 21 25.22 -15.65 -7.28
C ASP A 21 24.88 -15.91 -5.80
N ALA A 22 24.54 -17.17 -5.44
CA ALA A 22 24.28 -17.55 -4.07
C ALA A 22 25.49 -17.32 -3.14
N THR A 23 26.71 -17.54 -3.63
CA THR A 23 27.95 -17.30 -2.89
C THR A 23 28.18 -15.81 -2.69
N PHE A 24 27.94 -15.00 -3.72
CA PHE A 24 28.06 -13.55 -3.66
C PHE A 24 27.03 -12.95 -2.71
N LEU A 25 25.77 -13.36 -2.81
CA LEU A 25 24.68 -12.89 -1.95
C LEU A 25 24.91 -13.28 -0.49
N GLN A 26 25.35 -14.52 -0.22
CA GLN A 26 25.72 -14.95 1.13
C GLN A 26 26.85 -14.10 1.70
N PHE A 27 27.84 -13.73 0.89
CA PHE A 27 28.90 -12.83 1.32
C PHE A 27 28.36 -11.44 1.70
N LEU A 28 27.41 -10.90 0.94
CA LEU A 28 26.74 -9.63 1.27
C LEU A 28 25.88 -9.72 2.55
N GLU A 29 25.20 -10.85 2.78
CA GLU A 29 24.50 -11.10 4.04
C GLU A 29 25.46 -11.07 5.24
N GLU A 30 26.61 -11.72 5.12
CA GLU A 30 27.64 -11.78 6.17
C GLU A 30 28.32 -10.42 6.41
N MET A 31 28.49 -9.61 5.35
CA MET A 31 28.95 -8.21 5.45
C MET A 31 28.03 -7.34 6.30
N LEU A 32 26.74 -7.66 6.32
CA LEU A 32 25.74 -7.00 7.15
C LEU A 32 25.57 -7.70 8.50
N SER A 33 26.33 -8.74 8.83
CA SER A 33 26.19 -9.40 10.13
C SER A 33 26.59 -8.46 11.28
N PRO A 34 25.98 -8.59 12.47
CA PRO A 34 26.37 -7.81 13.66
C PRO A 34 27.84 -7.99 14.10
N ARG A 35 28.51 -9.04 13.58
CA ARG A 35 29.94 -9.31 13.83
C ARG A 35 30.84 -8.44 12.97
N VAL A 36 30.37 -8.06 11.77
CA VAL A 36 31.10 -7.21 10.81
C VAL A 36 30.68 -5.75 10.97
N GLN A 37 29.38 -5.49 11.18
CA GLN A 37 28.84 -4.15 11.41
C GLN A 37 28.68 -3.88 12.90
N ALA A 38 29.49 -2.97 13.44
CA ALA A 38 29.52 -2.68 14.87
C ALA A 38 28.22 -2.05 15.41
N THR A 39 27.49 -1.31 14.58
CA THR A 39 26.27 -0.58 14.94
C THR A 39 25.13 -0.88 13.97
N LEU A 40 23.89 -0.79 14.46
CA LEU A 40 22.67 -0.91 13.65
C LEU A 40 22.60 0.15 12.55
N GLU A 41 23.07 1.36 12.84
CA GLU A 41 23.12 2.46 11.87
C GLU A 41 24.05 2.14 10.69
N ASN A 42 25.26 1.62 10.96
CA ASN A 42 26.20 1.21 9.92
C ASN A 42 25.64 0.05 9.10
N GLN A 43 25.00 -0.91 9.77
CA GLN A 43 24.33 -2.04 9.13
C GLN A 43 23.25 -1.58 8.15
N ARG A 44 22.36 -0.66 8.58
CA ARG A 44 21.31 -0.11 7.72
C ARG A 44 21.85 0.74 6.58
N ARG A 45 22.85 1.60 6.84
CA ARG A 45 23.50 2.41 5.80
C ARG A 45 24.16 1.54 4.73
N ALA A 46 24.87 0.49 5.14
CA ALA A 46 25.48 -0.46 4.22
C ALA A 46 24.41 -1.20 3.39
N ALA A 47 23.30 -1.62 4.03
CA ALA A 47 22.20 -2.28 3.33
C ALA A 47 21.57 -1.40 2.25
N VAL A 48 21.42 -0.09 2.49
CA VAL A 48 20.91 0.87 1.49
C VAL A 48 21.81 0.89 0.25
N VAL A 49 23.11 1.14 0.44
CA VAL A 49 24.07 1.23 -0.67
C VAL A 49 24.17 -0.08 -1.45
N ILE A 50 24.16 -1.22 -0.76
CA ILE A 50 24.22 -2.53 -1.42
C ILE A 50 22.93 -2.79 -2.22
N ASN A 51 21.77 -2.44 -1.67
CA ASN A 51 20.49 -2.61 -2.34
C ASN A 51 20.33 -1.72 -3.57
N GLU A 52 20.91 -0.51 -3.60
CA GLU A 52 20.95 0.34 -4.79
C GLU A 52 21.63 -0.39 -5.96
N CYS A 53 22.67 -1.18 -5.70
CA CYS A 53 23.33 -1.99 -6.74
C CYS A 53 22.56 -3.26 -7.07
N LEU A 54 22.06 -3.99 -6.07
CA LEU A 54 21.37 -5.29 -6.28
C LEU A 54 20.03 -5.15 -7.00
N GLN A 55 19.39 -3.97 -6.94
CA GLN A 55 18.11 -3.72 -7.57
C GLN A 55 18.16 -3.91 -9.10
N GLU A 56 19.26 -3.52 -9.75
CA GLU A 56 19.44 -3.69 -11.20
C GLU A 56 19.40 -5.17 -11.62
N ASP A 57 19.84 -6.07 -10.73
CA ASP A 57 19.86 -7.51 -10.92
C ASP A 57 18.64 -8.23 -10.29
N GLY A 58 17.68 -7.46 -9.77
CA GLY A 58 16.44 -7.99 -9.20
C GLY A 58 16.62 -8.75 -7.89
N TRP A 59 17.57 -8.33 -7.05
CA TRP A 59 17.83 -8.84 -5.70
C TRP A 59 17.73 -7.73 -4.64
N GLN A 60 17.46 -8.10 -3.39
CA GLN A 60 17.45 -7.18 -2.27
C GLN A 60 17.83 -7.89 -0.96
N LEU A 61 18.62 -7.23 -0.13
CA LEU A 61 18.90 -7.59 1.26
C LEU A 61 17.82 -7.00 2.17
N VAL A 62 17.08 -7.87 2.85
CA VAL A 62 15.95 -7.48 3.70
C VAL A 62 16.17 -7.87 5.16
N GLU A 63 15.84 -6.93 6.04
CA GLU A 63 15.89 -7.09 7.50
C GLU A 63 14.90 -8.18 7.92
N GLN A 64 15.42 -9.28 8.47
CA GLN A 64 14.62 -10.34 9.07
C GLN A 64 14.38 -9.99 10.53
N ARG A 65 13.11 -10.07 10.97
CA ARG A 65 12.77 -9.94 12.39
C ARG A 65 13.56 -10.99 13.18
N SER A 66 14.37 -10.52 14.12
CA SER A 66 15.11 -11.35 15.07
C SER A 66 14.66 -10.95 16.47
N ASP A 67 14.49 -11.93 17.35
CA ASP A 67 14.24 -11.69 18.78
C ASP A 67 15.46 -11.05 19.49
N SER A 68 16.57 -10.84 18.77
CA SER A 68 17.75 -10.15 19.24
C SER A 68 17.72 -8.65 18.89
N SER A 69 18.40 -7.83 19.70
CA SER A 69 18.50 -6.37 19.50
C SER A 69 19.25 -5.94 18.24
N ARG A 70 19.75 -6.89 17.42
CA ARG A 70 20.47 -6.62 16.17
C ARG A 70 19.92 -7.52 15.06
N PRO A 71 19.32 -6.95 14.01
CA PRO A 71 18.66 -7.72 12.97
C PRO A 71 19.64 -8.49 12.09
N HIS A 72 19.14 -9.50 11.39
CA HIS A 72 19.87 -10.23 10.36
C HIS A 72 19.32 -9.87 8.98
N PHE A 73 20.19 -9.76 7.98
CA PHE A 73 19.77 -9.48 6.61
C PHE A 73 19.80 -10.75 5.77
N LYS A 74 18.80 -10.93 4.91
CA LYS A 74 18.74 -12.03 3.95
C LYS A 74 18.53 -11.52 2.53
N ALA A 75 19.29 -12.07 1.59
CA ALA A 75 19.14 -11.83 0.17
C ALA A 75 17.91 -12.58 -0.33
N LEU A 76 17.00 -11.83 -0.94
CA LEU A 76 15.78 -12.35 -1.55
C LEU A 76 15.66 -11.76 -2.94
N ARG A 77 15.11 -12.54 -3.87
CA ARG A 77 14.79 -11.97 -5.17
C ARG A 77 13.65 -10.98 -5.04
N ALA A 78 13.79 -9.83 -5.69
CA ALA A 78 12.81 -8.75 -5.67
C ALA A 78 11.46 -9.18 -6.27
N ASP A 79 11.44 -10.21 -7.12
CA ASP A 79 10.20 -10.81 -7.66
C ASP A 79 9.56 -11.86 -6.73
N LEU A 80 10.35 -12.50 -5.85
CA LEU A 80 9.89 -13.47 -4.85
C LEU A 80 9.39 -12.79 -3.56
N GLN A 81 9.68 -11.50 -3.37
CA GLN A 81 8.95 -10.71 -2.39
C GLN A 81 7.75 -10.04 -3.04
N SER A 82 6.56 -10.50 -2.68
CA SER A 82 5.28 -9.79 -2.85
C SER A 82 5.21 -8.44 -2.09
N SER A 83 6.34 -7.78 -1.81
CA SER A 83 6.48 -6.40 -1.34
C SER A 83 6.70 -5.40 -2.49
N SER A 84 7.01 -5.86 -3.72
CA SER A 84 7.05 -5.02 -4.93
C SER A 84 5.70 -4.31 -5.16
N GLY A 85 4.58 -5.01 -4.99
CA GLY A 85 3.25 -4.42 -5.14
C GLY A 85 2.89 -3.40 -4.07
N ILE A 86 3.46 -3.50 -2.86
CA ILE A 86 3.19 -2.59 -1.73
C ILE A 86 3.99 -1.29 -1.87
N HIS A 87 5.27 -1.38 -2.24
CA HIS A 87 6.10 -0.18 -2.48
C HIS A 87 5.70 0.56 -3.76
N GLU A 88 5.32 -0.16 -4.82
CA GLU A 88 4.74 0.45 -6.02
C GLU A 88 3.40 1.12 -5.70
N LEU A 89 2.54 0.45 -4.92
CA LEU A 89 1.29 1.03 -4.43
C LEU A 89 1.54 2.28 -3.58
N GLU A 90 2.53 2.25 -2.69
CA GLU A 90 2.89 3.39 -1.86
C GLU A 90 3.32 4.59 -2.70
N ARG A 91 4.13 4.36 -3.74
CA ARG A 91 4.54 5.41 -4.69
C ARG A 91 3.32 5.96 -5.46
N ASP A 92 2.53 5.08 -6.06
CA ASP A 92 1.31 5.45 -6.80
C ASP A 92 0.37 6.30 -5.95
N LEU A 93 0.24 5.98 -4.66
CA LEU A 93 -0.64 6.68 -3.72
C LEU A 93 -0.14 8.07 -3.36
N VAL A 94 1.17 8.23 -3.19
CA VAL A 94 1.78 9.53 -2.91
C VAL A 94 1.61 10.44 -4.13
N ASP A 95 1.85 9.92 -5.34
CA ASP A 95 1.73 10.70 -6.57
C ASP A 95 0.28 11.17 -6.80
N GLN A 96 -0.71 10.27 -6.63
CA GLN A 96 -2.13 10.64 -6.74
C GLN A 96 -2.58 11.70 -5.73
N LEU A 97 -2.02 11.69 -4.51
CA LEU A 97 -2.34 12.69 -3.50
C LEU A 97 -1.82 14.08 -3.87
N GLN A 98 -0.62 14.15 -4.45
CA GLN A 98 -0.02 15.41 -4.90
C GLN A 98 -0.83 16.02 -6.06
N ASP A 99 -1.28 15.18 -7.00
CA ASP A 99 -2.14 15.62 -8.10
C ASP A 99 -3.50 16.16 -7.61
N LEU A 100 -4.06 15.52 -6.57
CA LEU A 100 -5.31 15.98 -5.94
C LEU A 100 -5.15 17.31 -5.19
N GLU A 101 -4.03 17.51 -4.49
CA GLU A 101 -3.67 18.79 -3.86
C GLU A 101 -3.59 19.92 -4.88
N ALA A 102 -2.91 19.67 -6.00
CA ALA A 102 -2.75 20.67 -7.05
C ALA A 102 -4.07 21.04 -7.74
N SER A 103 -5.02 20.09 -7.82
CA SER A 103 -6.27 20.24 -8.55
C SER A 103 -7.42 20.86 -7.74
N SER A 104 -7.29 21.00 -6.41
CA SER A 104 -8.42 21.41 -5.55
C SER A 104 -7.97 22.29 -4.36
N PRO A 105 -7.98 23.63 -4.49
CA PRO A 105 -7.44 24.54 -3.46
C PRO A 105 -8.35 24.74 -2.23
N ASP A 106 -9.64 24.39 -2.32
CA ASP A 106 -10.63 24.62 -1.26
C ASP A 106 -11.00 23.30 -0.57
N ASN A 107 -10.00 22.56 -0.09
CA ASN A 107 -10.16 21.14 0.23
C ASN A 107 -10.08 20.83 1.72
N THR A 108 -11.20 21.05 2.42
CA THR A 108 -11.37 20.67 3.84
C THR A 108 -11.27 19.17 4.11
N ILE A 109 -11.25 18.32 3.07
CA ILE A 109 -11.35 16.86 3.19
C ILE A 109 -10.09 16.13 2.74
N LEU A 110 -9.22 16.78 1.97
CA LEU A 110 -7.88 16.26 1.69
C LEU A 110 -7.11 15.83 2.93
N PRO A 111 -7.10 16.62 4.03
CA PRO A 111 -6.37 16.23 5.23
C PRO A 111 -6.89 14.94 5.85
N ARG A 112 -8.16 14.59 5.61
CA ARG A 112 -8.75 13.33 6.06
C ARG A 112 -8.32 12.16 5.17
N ILE A 113 -8.43 12.32 3.85
CA ILE A 113 -7.99 11.31 2.87
C ILE A 113 -6.50 11.00 3.04
N GLN A 114 -5.66 12.04 3.19
CA GLN A 114 -4.23 11.90 3.44
C GLN A 114 -3.94 11.13 4.73
N ARG A 115 -4.69 11.40 5.80
CA ARG A 115 -4.53 10.69 7.08
C ARG A 115 -4.90 9.21 6.96
N GLU A 116 -5.98 8.91 6.24
CA GLU A 116 -6.42 7.53 5.99
C GLU A 116 -5.40 6.78 5.11
N ILE A 117 -4.88 7.41 4.05
CA ILE A 117 -3.81 6.82 3.22
C ILE A 117 -2.52 6.62 4.03
N ALA A 118 -2.07 7.61 4.81
CA ALA A 118 -0.88 7.48 5.64
C ALA A 118 -1.00 6.32 6.66
N ARG A 119 -2.19 6.10 7.22
CA ARG A 119 -2.48 4.96 8.11
C ARG A 119 -2.44 3.62 7.37
N ILE A 120 -2.98 3.54 6.16
CA ILE A 120 -2.85 2.36 5.30
C ILE A 120 -1.37 2.05 5.04
N LEU A 121 -0.57 3.05 4.69
CA LEU A 121 0.87 2.87 4.44
C LEU A 121 1.62 2.39 5.69
N SER A 122 1.31 2.96 6.87
CA SER A 122 1.87 2.47 8.14
C SER A 122 1.50 1.01 8.39
N GLY A 123 0.22 0.65 8.26
CA GLY A 123 -0.22 -0.73 8.46
C GLY A 123 0.41 -1.71 7.48
N LEU A 124 0.62 -1.31 6.21
CA LEU A 124 1.33 -2.11 5.22
C LEU A 124 2.80 -2.34 5.62
N ARG A 125 3.49 -1.30 6.10
CA ARG A 125 4.88 -1.39 6.59
C ARG A 125 5.02 -2.27 7.82
N ASP A 126 4.04 -2.19 8.73
CA ASP A 126 4.06 -2.91 10.01
C ASP A 126 3.56 -4.36 9.88
N GLY A 127 2.96 -4.72 8.72
CA GLY A 127 2.32 -6.02 8.47
C GLY A 127 0.96 -6.16 9.15
N ASP A 128 0.32 -5.04 9.49
CA ASP A 128 -0.98 -4.98 10.15
C ASP A 128 -2.12 -4.91 9.11
N ALA A 129 -2.43 -6.06 8.53
CA ALA A 129 -3.48 -6.15 7.51
C ALA A 129 -4.87 -5.75 8.02
N GLU A 130 -5.11 -5.88 9.33
CA GLU A 130 -6.37 -5.46 9.93
C GLU A 130 -6.51 -3.93 9.90
N LEU A 131 -5.49 -3.21 10.37
CA LEU A 131 -5.45 -1.76 10.29
C LEU A 131 -5.60 -1.30 8.84
N VAL A 132 -4.93 -1.98 7.90
CA VAL A 132 -4.99 -1.65 6.47
C VAL A 132 -6.41 -1.80 5.94
N VAL A 133 -7.07 -2.95 6.12
CA VAL A 133 -8.41 -3.21 5.61
C VAL A 133 -9.45 -2.33 6.30
N GLY A 134 -9.31 -2.11 7.61
CA GLY A 134 -10.16 -1.21 8.38
C GLY A 134 -10.08 0.22 7.85
N THR A 135 -8.86 0.73 7.65
CA THR A 135 -8.65 2.10 7.15
C THR A 135 -9.07 2.25 5.69
N ALA A 136 -8.87 1.24 4.86
CA ALA A 136 -9.37 1.22 3.47
C ALA A 136 -10.90 1.34 3.42
N LYS A 137 -11.62 0.65 4.33
CA LYS A 137 -13.07 0.79 4.45
C LYS A 137 -13.45 2.20 4.90
N GLU A 138 -12.77 2.73 5.91
CA GLU A 138 -13.01 4.09 6.41
C GLU A 138 -12.83 5.14 5.32
N LEU A 139 -11.79 5.01 4.48
CA LEU A 139 -11.56 5.89 3.33
C LEU A 139 -12.76 5.94 2.37
N VAL A 140 -13.26 4.77 1.97
CA VAL A 140 -14.42 4.67 1.08
C VAL A 140 -15.68 5.25 1.74
N GLU A 141 -15.86 5.03 3.05
CA GLU A 141 -16.99 5.55 3.81
C GLU A 141 -16.96 7.08 3.92
N SER A 142 -15.79 7.64 4.23
CA SER A 142 -15.51 9.07 4.28
C SER A 142 -15.79 9.75 2.94
N ALA A 143 -15.30 9.17 1.84
CA ALA A 143 -15.51 9.69 0.50
C ALA A 143 -16.99 9.63 0.07
N ALA A 144 -17.69 8.54 0.37
CA ALA A 144 -19.12 8.42 0.09
C ALA A 144 -19.95 9.43 0.89
N MET A 145 -19.64 9.60 2.19
CA MET A 145 -20.31 10.60 3.02
C MET A 145 -20.09 12.01 2.52
N TRP A 146 -18.84 12.36 2.18
CA TRP A 146 -18.57 13.67 1.59
C TRP A 146 -19.39 13.89 0.33
N ARG A 147 -19.41 12.90 -0.57
CA ARG A 147 -20.12 13.01 -1.83
C ARG A 147 -21.61 13.26 -1.62
N LEU A 148 -22.24 12.53 -0.70
CA LEU A 148 -23.66 12.72 -0.36
C LEU A 148 -23.95 14.10 0.24
N HIS A 149 -23.02 14.64 1.01
CA HIS A 149 -23.10 16.00 1.52
C HIS A 149 -22.97 17.04 0.38
N ALA A 150 -22.00 16.85 -0.51
CA ALA A 150 -21.76 17.72 -1.66
C ALA A 150 -22.92 17.71 -2.69
N LEU A 151 -23.70 16.63 -2.75
CA LEU A 151 -24.90 16.49 -3.59
C LEU A 151 -26.16 17.15 -2.98
N GLY A 152 -26.03 17.96 -1.92
CA GLY A 152 -27.14 18.66 -1.28
C GLY A 152 -27.61 18.02 0.03
N ASN A 153 -26.67 17.56 0.86
CA ASN A 153 -26.95 17.00 2.20
C ASN A 153 -27.94 15.83 2.18
N ILE A 154 -27.74 14.89 1.25
CA ILE A 154 -28.56 13.68 1.17
C ILE A 154 -28.50 12.94 2.51
N GLU A 155 -29.67 12.64 3.08
CA GLU A 155 -29.79 12.00 4.39
C GLU A 155 -29.09 10.63 4.42
N THR A 156 -28.25 10.43 5.44
CA THR A 156 -27.44 9.21 5.62
C THR A 156 -27.75 8.46 6.91
N GLN A 157 -28.68 8.96 7.72
CA GLN A 157 -29.00 8.39 9.02
C GLN A 157 -29.57 6.99 8.85
N GLY A 158 -29.06 6.03 9.62
CA GLY A 158 -29.48 4.62 9.55
C GLY A 158 -28.95 3.82 8.35
N LEU A 159 -28.25 4.45 7.39
CA LEU A 159 -27.65 3.73 6.28
C LEU A 159 -26.39 2.98 6.73
N ASP A 160 -26.29 1.71 6.33
CA ASP A 160 -25.06 0.93 6.45
C ASP A 160 -23.99 1.34 5.41
N PHE A 161 -22.79 0.79 5.55
CA PHE A 161 -21.66 1.09 4.66
C PHE A 161 -21.99 0.89 3.17
N GLN A 162 -22.63 -0.24 2.83
CA GLN A 162 -22.94 -0.59 1.44
C GLN A 162 -24.03 0.34 0.88
N GLN A 163 -25.01 0.69 1.71
CA GLN A 163 -26.09 1.61 1.35
C GLN A 163 -25.56 3.02 1.09
N ARG A 164 -24.65 3.55 1.93
CA ARG A 164 -24.06 4.87 1.71
C ARG A 164 -23.26 4.94 0.41
N VAL A 165 -22.40 3.97 0.16
CA VAL A 165 -21.60 3.91 -1.07
C VAL A 165 -22.50 3.77 -2.29
N SER A 166 -23.48 2.87 -2.26
CA SER A 166 -24.42 2.68 -3.38
C SER A 166 -25.22 3.94 -3.67
N ARG A 167 -25.67 4.65 -2.63
CA ARG A 167 -26.41 5.91 -2.79
C ARG A 167 -25.52 7.00 -3.39
N ALA A 168 -24.29 7.17 -2.92
CA ALA A 168 -23.33 8.14 -3.48
C ALA A 168 -23.09 7.91 -4.98
N ILE A 169 -23.02 6.63 -5.38
CA ILE A 169 -22.78 6.19 -6.75
C ILE A 169 -24.01 6.38 -7.66
N GLN A 170 -25.22 6.13 -7.14
CA GLN A 170 -26.47 6.24 -7.91
C GLN A 170 -26.75 7.66 -8.39
N HIS A 171 -26.38 8.67 -7.60
CA HIS A 171 -26.60 10.08 -7.95
C HIS A 171 -25.64 10.63 -9.01
N MET A 172 -24.70 9.84 -9.53
CA MET A 172 -23.83 10.25 -10.63
C MET A 172 -24.51 9.98 -11.98
N GLN A 173 -24.96 10.98 -12.72
CA GLN A 173 -25.52 10.79 -14.06
C GLN A 173 -24.61 11.43 -15.11
N TYR A 174 -24.40 10.74 -16.24
CA TYR A 174 -23.49 11.19 -17.30
C TYR A 174 -24.22 11.69 -18.57
N GLY A 175 -25.52 11.99 -18.45
CA GLY A 175 -26.34 12.56 -19.52
C GLY A 175 -26.81 11.55 -20.59
N GLU A 176 -25.89 10.79 -21.20
CA GLU A 176 -26.23 9.88 -22.30
C GLU A 176 -26.66 8.49 -21.81
N ALA A 177 -27.77 7.94 -22.33
CA ALA A 177 -28.35 6.68 -21.87
C ALA A 177 -27.43 5.45 -22.10
N SER A 178 -26.69 5.42 -23.21
CA SER A 178 -25.70 4.39 -23.55
C SER A 178 -24.52 4.41 -22.57
N VAL A 179 -24.01 5.62 -22.26
CA VAL A 179 -22.96 5.86 -21.26
C VAL A 179 -23.46 5.48 -19.87
N ASN A 180 -24.71 5.80 -19.52
CA ASN A 180 -25.32 5.42 -18.25
C ASN A 180 -25.47 3.91 -18.08
N GLN A 181 -25.70 3.14 -19.16
CA GLN A 181 -25.77 1.67 -19.08
C GLN A 181 -24.41 1.04 -18.77
N SER A 182 -23.36 1.46 -19.48
CA SER A 182 -21.98 1.01 -19.22
C SER A 182 -21.50 1.48 -17.85
N ALA A 183 -21.76 2.73 -17.49
CA ALA A 183 -21.47 3.28 -16.18
C ALA A 183 -22.18 2.49 -15.08
N SER A 184 -23.44 2.09 -15.26
CA SER A 184 -24.17 1.26 -14.28
C SER A 184 -23.50 -0.09 -14.01
N ARG A 185 -22.88 -0.71 -15.02
CA ARG A 185 -22.09 -1.94 -14.83
C ARG A 185 -20.83 -1.68 -14.01
N ILE A 186 -20.09 -0.61 -14.32
CA ILE A 186 -18.89 -0.19 -13.56
C ILE A 186 -19.27 0.09 -12.10
N LYS A 187 -20.34 0.85 -11.88
CA LYS A 187 -20.90 1.16 -10.57
C LYS A 187 -21.25 -0.09 -9.77
N SER A 188 -21.88 -1.08 -10.40
CA SER A 188 -22.17 -2.37 -9.76
C SER A 188 -20.89 -3.10 -9.36
N GLY A 189 -19.84 -3.05 -10.19
CA GLY A 189 -18.51 -3.56 -9.85
C GLY A 189 -17.89 -2.85 -8.63
N LEU A 190 -17.97 -1.52 -8.55
CA LEU A 190 -17.49 -0.75 -7.39
C LEU A 190 -18.26 -1.09 -6.11
N SER A 191 -19.58 -1.31 -6.20
CA SER A 191 -20.37 -1.82 -5.08
C SER A 191 -19.92 -3.22 -4.65
N GLN A 192 -19.61 -4.13 -5.58
CA GLN A 192 -19.11 -5.47 -5.25
C GLN A 192 -17.73 -5.45 -4.60
N ILE A 193 -16.82 -4.60 -5.07
CA ILE A 193 -15.52 -4.34 -4.44
C ILE A 193 -15.70 -3.90 -2.98
N THR A 194 -16.62 -2.97 -2.75
CA THR A 194 -16.96 -2.45 -1.42
C THR A 194 -17.50 -3.56 -0.51
N THR A 195 -18.37 -4.42 -1.02
CA THR A 195 -18.85 -5.62 -0.31
C THR A 195 -17.71 -6.57 0.02
N GLY A 196 -16.82 -6.86 -0.93
CA GLY A 196 -15.65 -7.71 -0.72
C GLY A 196 -14.72 -7.16 0.36
N LEU A 197 -14.48 -5.85 0.39
CA LEU A 197 -13.67 -5.19 1.43
C LEU A 197 -14.30 -5.32 2.82
N ARG A 198 -15.63 -5.16 2.93
CA ARG A 198 -16.37 -5.38 4.18
C ARG A 198 -16.25 -6.83 4.62
N ASP A 199 -16.38 -7.78 3.71
CA ASP A 199 -16.34 -9.20 4.03
C ASP A 199 -14.93 -9.63 4.43
N LEU A 200 -13.88 -9.10 3.78
CA LEU A 200 -12.48 -9.26 4.17
C LEU A 200 -12.25 -8.73 5.59
N ARG A 201 -12.75 -7.53 5.91
CA ARG A 201 -12.71 -6.97 7.27
C ARG A 201 -13.45 -7.84 8.28
N ASN A 202 -14.62 -8.36 7.91
CA ASN A 202 -15.46 -9.14 8.83
C ASN A 202 -14.86 -10.51 9.14
N HIS A 203 -14.27 -11.17 8.15
CA HIS A 203 -13.69 -12.52 8.31
C HIS A 203 -12.26 -12.48 8.87
N HIS A 204 -11.52 -11.41 8.62
CA HIS A 204 -10.09 -11.33 8.92
C HIS A 204 -9.67 -10.11 9.78
N GLY A 205 -10.61 -9.24 10.17
CA GLY A 205 -10.41 -8.20 11.21
C GLY A 205 -11.08 -8.59 12.55
N THR A 206 -10.83 -7.84 13.63
CA THR A 206 -11.23 -8.16 15.03
C THR A 206 -12.73 -8.07 15.35
N GLY A 207 -13.62 -8.33 14.39
CA GLY A 207 -15.04 -8.52 14.68
C GLY A 207 -15.27 -9.70 15.65
N HIS A 208 -15.72 -9.40 16.87
CA HIS A 208 -16.07 -10.31 17.98
C HIS A 208 -15.43 -11.72 17.93
N GLY A 209 -14.16 -11.82 18.33
CA GLY A 209 -13.65 -13.09 18.88
C GLY A 209 -12.17 -13.41 18.74
N ARG A 210 -11.40 -12.80 17.82
CA ARG A 210 -9.98 -13.15 17.64
C ARG A 210 -9.07 -12.18 18.39
N HIS A 211 -8.40 -12.72 19.41
CA HIS A 211 -7.33 -12.04 20.14
C HIS A 211 -6.00 -12.28 19.39
N GLY A 212 -5.46 -11.25 18.73
CA GLY A 212 -4.02 -11.01 18.55
C GLY A 212 -3.14 -12.05 17.84
N GLY A 213 -3.59 -12.66 16.74
CA GLY A 213 -2.72 -13.44 15.83
C GLY A 213 -2.33 -12.65 14.57
N PRO A 214 -1.20 -12.97 13.90
CA PRO A 214 -0.88 -12.40 12.60
C PRO A 214 -2.01 -12.64 11.60
N SER A 215 -2.34 -11.63 10.78
CA SER A 215 -3.43 -11.73 9.82
C SER A 215 -3.10 -12.74 8.72
N ASP A 216 -4.03 -13.67 8.47
CA ASP A 216 -3.89 -14.72 7.44
C ASP A 216 -4.18 -14.18 6.02
N ILE A 217 -4.29 -12.86 5.81
CA ILE A 217 -4.58 -12.27 4.49
C ILE A 217 -3.29 -12.27 3.64
N PRO A 218 -3.30 -12.92 2.46
CA PRO A 218 -2.19 -12.85 1.52
C PRO A 218 -1.89 -11.40 1.07
N ALA A 219 -0.60 -11.05 0.91
CA ALA A 219 -0.16 -9.69 0.62
C ALA A 219 -0.69 -9.14 -0.72
N ASP A 220 -0.88 -10.00 -1.72
CA ASP A 220 -1.47 -9.67 -3.02
C ASP A 220 -2.97 -9.32 -2.90
N VAL A 221 -3.72 -10.09 -2.10
CA VAL A 221 -5.13 -9.81 -1.79
C VAL A 221 -5.27 -8.51 -1.01
N LEU A 222 -4.37 -8.26 -0.05
CA LEU A 222 -4.33 -7.01 0.71
C LEU A 222 -4.03 -5.81 -0.19
N GLY A 223 -3.04 -5.93 -1.07
CA GLY A 223 -2.69 -4.90 -2.05
C GLY A 223 -3.82 -4.59 -3.01
N LEU A 224 -4.53 -5.62 -3.50
CA LEU A 224 -5.73 -5.47 -4.34
C LEU A 224 -6.83 -4.70 -3.61
N ALA A 225 -7.13 -5.07 -2.36
CA ALA A 225 -8.15 -4.43 -1.55
C ALA A 225 -7.87 -2.93 -1.35
N VAL A 226 -6.62 -2.57 -1.07
CA VAL A 226 -6.17 -1.19 -0.92
C VAL A 226 -6.30 -0.41 -2.23
N ARG A 227 -5.77 -0.93 -3.35
CA ARG A 227 -5.88 -0.29 -4.68
C ARG A 227 -7.32 0.01 -5.06
N CYS A 228 -8.20 -0.97 -4.83
CA CYS A 228 -9.62 -0.83 -5.05
C CYS A 228 -10.27 0.25 -4.17
N ALA A 229 -9.96 0.30 -2.88
CA ALA A 229 -10.50 1.27 -1.95
C ALA A 229 -10.08 2.71 -2.31
N ILE A 230 -8.81 2.91 -2.67
CA ILE A 230 -8.32 4.20 -3.13
C ILE A 230 -8.99 4.62 -4.44
N ALA A 231 -9.06 3.72 -5.43
CA ALA A 231 -9.69 4.04 -6.71
C ALA A 231 -11.14 4.50 -6.52
N VAL A 232 -11.91 3.80 -5.67
CA VAL A 232 -13.27 4.19 -5.30
C VAL A 232 -13.29 5.53 -4.56
N GLY A 233 -12.45 5.70 -3.53
CA GLY A 233 -12.43 6.88 -2.67
C GLY A 233 -12.08 8.16 -3.43
N ILE A 234 -11.01 8.11 -4.22
CA ILE A 234 -10.56 9.24 -5.06
C ILE A 234 -11.62 9.57 -6.10
N TRP A 235 -12.18 8.57 -6.79
CA TRP A 235 -13.21 8.83 -7.80
C TRP A 235 -14.47 9.46 -7.19
N LEU A 236 -14.92 9.01 -6.01
CA LEU A 236 -16.04 9.64 -5.30
C LEU A 236 -15.76 11.11 -4.94
N TYR A 237 -14.48 11.44 -4.68
CA TYR A 237 -14.04 12.79 -4.39
C TYR A 237 -13.95 13.68 -5.64
N THR A 238 -13.41 13.17 -6.75
CA THR A 238 -13.12 13.96 -7.96
C THR A 238 -14.25 13.97 -8.98
N ALA A 239 -15.24 13.08 -8.86
CA ALA A 239 -16.35 13.02 -9.81
C ALA A 239 -17.04 14.40 -9.93
N PRO A 240 -17.42 14.84 -11.14
CA PRO A 240 -18.11 16.12 -11.32
C PRO A 240 -19.41 16.16 -10.50
N LEU A 241 -19.64 17.25 -9.77
CA LEU A 241 -20.95 17.47 -9.15
C LEU A 241 -21.97 17.89 -10.23
N PRO A 242 -23.24 17.49 -10.12
CA PRO A 242 -24.27 18.00 -11.02
C PRO A 242 -24.32 19.53 -10.88
N ILE A 243 -24.44 20.22 -12.02
CA ILE A 243 -24.61 21.67 -12.04
C ILE A 243 -25.98 21.95 -11.39
N SER A 244 -25.97 22.74 -10.31
CA SER A 244 -27.19 23.29 -9.71
C SER A 244 -27.99 24.02 -10.79
N GLU A 245 -29.19 23.54 -11.12
CA GLU A 245 -30.11 24.27 -12.02
C GLU A 245 -30.69 25.55 -11.40
N ASP A 246 -30.40 25.84 -10.12
CA ASP A 246 -30.71 27.12 -9.49
C ASP A 246 -29.50 28.07 -9.56
N ALA A 247 -29.43 28.85 -10.65
CA ALA A 247 -28.68 30.11 -10.77
C ALA A 247 -29.46 31.09 -11.67
#